data_AF-B7PXN0-F1
#
_entry.id   AF-B7PXN0-F1
#
_cell.length_a   1.000
_cell.length_b   1.000
_cell.length_c   1.000
_cell.angle_alpha   90.00
_cell.angle_beta   90.00
_cell.angle_gamma   90.00
#
_symmetry.space_group_name_H-M   'P 1'
#
loop_
_entity.id
_entity.type
_entity.pdbx_description
1 polymer ?
#
loop_
_entity_poly.entity_id
_entity_poly.type
_entity_poly.pdbx_seq_one_letter_code
_entity_poly.pdbx_strand_id
1 'polypeptide(L)' 'VHLSPGVSIPEPKFNLALLAKTDSKCVIGASRSLWTDDELASRSVTGTACRNKPGSKAKKEATPAKMEALR' A
#
# COMPACT_ATOMS: atom_id res chain seq x y z
N VAL A 1 -13.76 -8.35 -2.65
CA VAL A 1 -14.19 -6.95 -2.87
C VAL A 1 -13.33 -6.34 -3.95
N HIS A 2 -13.95 -5.81 -5.01
CA HIS A 2 -13.24 -5.12 -6.10
C HIS A 2 -13.06 -3.64 -5.72
N LEU A 3 -11.81 -3.15 -5.79
CA LEU A 3 -11.47 -1.76 -5.48
C LEU A 3 -11.25 -0.93 -6.75
N SER A 4 -10.62 -1.54 -7.76
CA SER A 4 -10.40 -0.95 -9.08
C SER A 4 -10.20 -2.07 -10.13
N PRO A 5 -10.14 -1.78 -11.44
CA PRO A 5 -9.90 -2.79 -12.46
C PRO A 5 -8.62 -3.59 -12.18
N GLY A 6 -8.76 -4.92 -12.01
CA GLY A 6 -7.63 -5.80 -11.69
C GLY A 6 -7.13 -5.74 -10.25
N VAL A 7 -7.77 -4.97 -9.36
CA VAL A 7 -7.41 -4.88 -7.94
C VAL A 7 -8.59 -5.30 -7.07
N SER A 8 -8.37 -6.37 -6.29
CA SER A 8 -9.35 -6.88 -5.34
C SER A 8 -8.66 -7.35 -4.07
N ILE A 9 -9.38 -7.26 -2.95
CA ILE A 9 -8.96 -7.84 -1.68
C ILE A 9 -10.02 -8.80 -1.13
N PRO A 10 -9.62 -9.78 -0.28
CA PRO A 10 -10.56 -10.65 0.39
C PRO A 10 -11.55 -9.85 1.25
N GLU A 11 -12.83 -10.21 1.19
CA GLU A 11 -13.88 -9.51 1.93
C GLU A 11 -13.64 -9.43 3.45
N PRO A 12 -13.19 -10.50 4.14
CA PRO A 12 -12.88 -10.40 5.56
C PRO A 12 -11.80 -9.37 5.88
N LYS A 13 -10.83 -9.20 4.97
CA LYS A 13 -9.74 -8.22 5.12
C LYS A 13 -10.23 -6.80 4.86
N PHE A 14 -11.11 -6.62 3.88
CA PHE A 14 -11.78 -5.34 3.61
C PHE A 14 -12.61 -4.88 4.81
N ASN A 15 -13.48 -5.75 5.33
CA ASN A 15 -14.31 -5.45 6.49
C ASN A 15 -13.46 -5.12 7.71
N LEU A 16 -12.36 -5.85 7.95
CA LEU A 16 -11.44 -5.56 9.03
C LEU A 16 -10.76 -4.19 8.87
N ALA A 17 -10.39 -3.80 7.66
CA ALA A 17 -9.80 -2.48 7.40
C ALA A 17 -10.80 -1.34 7.68
N LEU A 18 -12.07 -1.52 7.33
CA LEU A 18 -13.14 -0.53 7.58
C LEU A 18 -13.46 -0.31 9.06
N LEU A 19 -13.15 -1.29 9.92
CA LEU A 19 -13.32 -1.15 11.38
C LEU A 19 -12.20 -0.31 12.04
N ALA A 20 -11.24 0.19 11.26
CA ALA A 20 -10.13 0.99 11.78
C ALA A 20 -10.60 2.34 12.35
N LYS A 21 -10.00 2.76 13.47
CA LYS A 21 -10.34 4.02 14.16
C LYS A 21 -9.89 5.28 13.42
N THR A 22 -8.98 5.16 12.47
CA THR A 22 -8.43 6.29 11.71
C THR A 22 -8.18 5.87 10.27
N ASP A 23 -8.24 6.85 9.37
CA ASP A 23 -7.98 6.65 7.94
C ASP A 23 -6.60 6.02 7.72
N SER A 24 -5.59 6.49 8.46
CA SER A 24 -4.23 5.91 8.39
C SER A 24 -4.20 4.42 8.75
N LYS A 25 -4.99 3.99 9.73
CA LYS A 25 -5.07 2.57 10.12
C LYS A 25 -5.88 1.75 9.10
N CYS A 26 -6.92 2.34 8.51
CA CYS A 26 -7.67 1.74 7.42
C CYS A 26 -6.76 1.46 6.20
N VAL A 27 -6.03 2.49 5.75
CA VAL A 27 -5.11 2.39 4.61
C VAL A 27 -3.99 1.39 4.89
N ILE A 28 -3.44 1.33 6.11
CA ILE A 28 -2.44 0.31 6.49
C ILE A 28 -3.03 -1.11 6.39
N GLY A 29 -4.25 -1.32 6.89
CA GLY A 29 -4.94 -2.62 6.83
C GLY A 29 -5.22 -3.08 5.40
N ALA A 30 -5.71 -2.16 4.57
CA ALA A 30 -5.97 -2.41 3.15
C ALA A 30 -4.66 -2.66 2.37
N SER A 31 -3.60 -1.87 2.63
CA SER A 31 -2.28 -2.04 1.99
C SER A 31 -1.69 -3.43 2.25
N ARG A 32 -1.77 -3.93 3.50
CA ARG A 32 -1.33 -5.29 3.87
C ARG A 32 -2.12 -6.42 3.20
N SER A 33 -3.26 -6.09 2.58
CA SER A 33 -4.06 -7.04 1.80
C SER A 33 -3.73 -7.01 0.31
N LEU A 34 -3.01 -5.98 -0.15
CA LEU A 34 -2.63 -5.77 -1.55
C LEU A 34 -1.19 -6.15 -1.85
N TRP A 35 -0.31 -6.14 -0.85
CA TRP A 35 1.10 -6.50 -0.98
C TRP A 35 1.52 -7.45 0.14
N THR A 36 2.57 -8.23 -0.12
CA THR A 36 3.26 -8.97 0.94
C THR A 36 4.11 -8.02 1.80
N ASP A 37 4.49 -8.47 2.99
CA ASP A 37 5.36 -7.69 3.87
C ASP A 37 6.73 -7.38 3.21
N ASP A 38 7.28 -8.32 2.43
CA ASP A 38 8.52 -8.11 1.67
C ASP A 38 8.35 -7.06 0.56
N GLU A 39 7.21 -7.06 -0.12
CA GLU A 39 6.90 -6.04 -1.12
C GLU A 39 6.75 -4.66 -0.48
N LEU A 40 6.06 -4.56 0.67
CA LEU A 40 5.92 -3.31 1.42
C LEU A 40 7.28 -2.81 1.92
N ALA A 41 8.16 -3.72 2.36
CA ALA A 41 9.50 -3.36 2.83
C ALA A 41 10.41 -2.87 1.70
N SER A 42 10.28 -3.43 0.50
CA SER A 42 11.14 -3.15 -0.65
C SER A 42 10.62 -2.06 -1.59
N ARG A 43 9.40 -1.54 -1.36
CA ARG A 43 8.77 -0.49 -2.17
C ARG A 43 8.65 0.85 -1.44
N SER A 44 8.48 1.92 -2.22
CA SER A 44 8.09 3.25 -1.74
C SER A 44 7.00 3.84 -2.62
N VAL A 45 6.27 4.82 -2.09
CA VAL A 45 5.17 5.49 -2.80
C VAL A 45 5.62 6.06 -4.15
N THR A 46 6.80 6.69 -4.19
CA THR A 46 7.30 7.42 -5.37
C THR A 46 8.47 6.73 -6.08
N GLY A 47 9.01 5.64 -5.52
CA GLY A 47 10.26 5.03 -6.01
C GLY A 47 11.51 5.92 -5.87
N THR A 48 11.42 7.12 -5.29
CA THR A 48 12.55 8.05 -5.21
C THR A 48 13.40 7.84 -3.95
N ALA A 49 14.72 8.04 -4.06
CA ALA A 49 15.62 8.04 -2.92
C ALA A 49 15.37 9.27 -2.02
N CYS A 50 15.68 9.14 -0.72
CA CYS A 50 15.46 10.21 0.23
C CYS A 50 16.49 11.33 0.04
N ARG A 51 16.03 12.53 -0.32
CA ARG A 51 16.88 13.72 -0.52
C ARG A 51 17.72 14.08 0.71
N ASN A 52 17.17 13.87 1.91
CA ASN A 52 17.83 14.20 3.18
C ASN A 52 18.74 13.08 3.70
N LYS A 53 18.88 11.96 2.96
CA LYS A 53 19.73 10.83 3.35
C LYS A 53 20.68 10.47 2.21
N PRO A 54 21.85 11.14 2.12
CA PRO A 54 22.87 10.84 1.13
C PRO A 54 23.26 9.35 1.16
N GLY A 55 23.41 8.73 -0.02
CA GLY A 55 23.73 7.31 -0.15
C GLY A 55 22.54 6.36 0.06
N SER A 56 21.33 6.87 0.34
CA SER A 56 20.14 6.01 0.40
C SER A 56 19.79 5.47 -0.99
N LYS A 57 19.53 4.16 -1.07
CA LYS A 57 19.09 3.52 -2.31
C LYS A 57 17.59 3.77 -2.49
N ALA A 58 17.21 4.11 -3.72
CA ALA A 58 15.83 4.14 -4.15
C ALA A 58 15.18 2.76 -3.99
N LYS A 59 13.95 2.72 -3.49
CA LYS A 59 13.11 1.53 -3.46
C LYS A 59 12.32 1.42 -4.76
N LYS A 60 11.77 0.24 -5.05
CA LYS A 60 10.85 0.09 -6.19
C LYS A 60 9.60 0.93 -5.95
N GLU A 61 9.05 1.53 -6.99
CA GLU A 61 7.77 2.24 -6.86
C GLU A 61 6.63 1.27 -6.51
N ALA A 62 5.66 1.74 -5.73
CA ALA A 62 4.42 1.03 -5.48
C ALA A 62 3.61 0.94 -6.78
N THR A 63 2.94 -0.19 -7.01
CA THR A 63 2.17 -0.39 -8.25
C THR A 63 1.08 0.69 -8.37
N PRO A 64 1.08 1.52 -9.44
CA PRO A 64 0.15 2.66 -9.54
C PRO A 64 -1.33 2.27 -9.41
N ALA A 65 -1.74 1.16 -10.03
CA ALA A 65 -3.12 0.66 -9.94
C ALA A 65 -3.55 0.31 -8.50
N LYS A 66 -2.65 -0.27 -7.69
CA LYS A 66 -2.92 -0.59 -6.28
C LYS A 66 -2.90 0.65 -5.40
N MET A 67 -2.07 1.64 -5.72
CA MET A 67 -2.06 2.94 -5.03
C MET A 67 -3.34 3.73 -5.29
N GLU A 68 -3.81 3.76 -6.53
CA GLU A 68 -5.07 4.41 -6.89
C GLU A 68 -6.27 3.75 -6.20
N ALA A 69 -6.24 2.42 -6.06
CA ALA A 69 -7.26 1.67 -5.32
C ALA A 69 -7.31 1.99 -3.80
N LEU A 70 -6.32 2.69 -3.25
CA LEU A 70 -6.20 3.04 -1.84
C LEU A 70 -6.37 4.54 -1.55
N ARG A 71 -6.58 5.36 -2.58
CA ARG A 71 -6.84 6.80 -2.45
C ARG A 71 -8.26 7.06 -1.94
#